data_AF-A0A437K981-F1
#
_entry.id   AF-A0A437K981-F1
#
_cell.length_a   1.000
_cell.length_b   1.000
_cell.length_c   1.000
_cell.angle_alpha   90.00
_cell.angle_beta   90.00
_cell.angle_gamma   90.00
#
_symmetry.space_group_name_H-M   'P 1'
#
loop_
_entity.id
_entity.type
_entity.pdbx_description
1 polymer ?
#
loop_
_entity_poly.entity_id
_entity_poly.type
_entity_poly.pdbx_seq_one_letter_code
_entity_poly.pdbx_strand_id
1 'polypeptide(L)'
;MLQVAKILNQLAYHSVSFEEEEKVGRQLLSYKKPKKQSWKQGDIFMFPLQERTFAVSQVLEKNTYSAFCALFHKVYTGSPNFEREFSNKQIKAVVSILSENLDNHVYKVIDNKDLVISVPDTEEYDELRYGTHNSSFLEELAQSSNYKKQGDCVSDEVEEIISLQKYIKTQL
;
A
#
# COMPACT_ATOMS: atom_id res chain seq x y z
N MET A 1 32.03 -15.44 0.85
CA MET A 1 32.48 -15.26 -0.56
C MET A 1 32.72 -16.56 -1.32
N LEU A 2 33.43 -17.56 -0.77
CA LEU A 2 33.73 -18.82 -1.49
C LEU A 2 32.49 -19.62 -1.93
N GLN A 3 31.43 -19.64 -1.11
CA GLN A 3 30.17 -20.31 -1.47
C GLN A 3 29.46 -19.63 -2.64
N VAL A 4 29.44 -18.30 -2.68
CA VAL A 4 28.85 -17.52 -3.79
C VAL A 4 29.61 -17.78 -5.09
N ALA A 5 30.96 -17.80 -5.03
CA ALA A 5 31.80 -18.11 -6.19
C ALA A 5 31.59 -19.55 -6.71
N LYS A 6 31.38 -20.53 -5.81
CA LYS A 6 31.04 -21.92 -6.21
C LYS A 6 29.69 -22.00 -6.92
N ILE A 7 28.67 -21.31 -6.40
CA ILE A 7 27.34 -21.25 -7.02
C ILE A 7 27.39 -20.57 -8.38
N LEU A 8 28.11 -19.44 -8.51
CA LEU A 8 28.30 -18.76 -9.78
C LEU A 8 29.00 -19.64 -10.82
N ASN A 9 30.04 -20.37 -10.44
CA ASN A 9 30.70 -21.31 -11.34
C ASN A 9 29.77 -22.47 -11.75
N GLN A 10 28.95 -22.99 -10.84
CA GLN A 10 27.96 -24.03 -11.18
C GLN A 10 26.91 -23.53 -12.16
N LEU A 11 26.46 -22.28 -12.02
CA LEU A 11 25.50 -21.64 -12.95
C LEU A 11 26.14 -21.31 -14.31
N ALA A 12 27.40 -20.88 -14.32
CA ALA A 12 28.14 -20.53 -15.54
C ALA A 12 28.38 -21.73 -16.47
N TYR A 13 28.39 -22.96 -15.94
CA TYR A 13 28.53 -24.20 -16.70
C TYR A 13 27.22 -24.98 -16.86
N HIS A 14 26.08 -24.41 -16.45
CA HIS A 14 24.77 -25.04 -16.65
C HIS A 14 24.29 -24.71 -18.06
N SER A 15 24.34 -25.69 -18.97
CA SER A 15 23.72 -25.56 -20.28
C SER A 15 22.20 -25.67 -20.11
N VAL A 16 21.48 -24.59 -20.42
CA VAL A 16 20.01 -24.64 -20.50
C VAL A 16 19.65 -25.59 -21.64
N SER A 17 18.80 -26.57 -21.35
CA SER A 17 18.37 -27.50 -22.38
C SER A 17 17.42 -26.81 -23.37
N PHE A 18 17.41 -27.27 -24.62
CA PHE A 18 16.45 -26.78 -25.63
C PHE A 18 14.99 -26.89 -25.14
N GLU A 19 14.68 -27.91 -24.35
CA GLU A 19 13.34 -28.14 -23.80
C GLU A 19 12.96 -27.07 -22.75
N GLU A 20 13.92 -26.63 -21.93
CA GLU A 20 13.74 -25.50 -20.99
C GLU A 20 13.61 -24.17 -21.72
N GLU A 21 14.42 -23.93 -22.75
CA GLU A 21 14.31 -22.74 -23.60
C GLU A 21 12.96 -22.68 -24.30
N GLU A 22 12.49 -23.80 -24.88
CA GLU A 22 11.19 -23.87 -25.54
C GLU A 22 10.04 -23.71 -24.55
N LYS A 23 10.16 -24.26 -23.33
CA LYS A 23 9.18 -24.09 -22.26
C LYS A 23 9.08 -22.63 -21.81
N VAL A 24 10.20 -21.98 -21.53
CA VAL A 24 10.24 -20.55 -21.15
C VAL A 24 9.77 -19.69 -22.31
N GLY A 25 10.19 -19.98 -23.54
CA GLY A 25 9.74 -19.30 -24.75
C GLY A 25 8.22 -19.37 -24.93
N ARG A 26 7.61 -20.55 -24.75
CA ARG A 26 6.15 -20.72 -24.78
C ARG A 26 5.46 -19.93 -23.66
N GLN A 27 6.03 -19.89 -22.46
CA GLN A 27 5.49 -19.10 -21.35
C GLN A 27 5.55 -17.60 -21.64
N LEU A 28 6.66 -17.10 -22.19
CA LEU A 28 6.83 -15.69 -22.57
C LEU A 28 5.88 -15.29 -23.70
N LEU A 29 5.75 -16.14 -24.73
CA LEU A 29 4.86 -15.87 -25.87
C LEU A 29 3.37 -15.94 -25.49
N SER A 30 3.02 -16.77 -24.51
CA SER A 30 1.64 -16.88 -24.01
C SER A 30 1.31 -15.90 -22.88
N TYR A 31 2.31 -15.18 -22.34
CA TYR A 31 2.11 -14.22 -21.27
C TYR A 31 1.29 -13.03 -21.75
N LYS A 32 0.08 -12.92 -21.21
CA LYS A 32 -0.75 -11.73 -21.35
C LYS A 32 -0.55 -10.87 -20.11
N LYS A 33 -0.10 -9.63 -20.30
CA LYS A 33 -0.01 -8.65 -19.21
C LYS A 33 -1.37 -8.59 -18.49
N PRO A 34 -1.42 -8.81 -17.17
CA PRO A 34 -2.65 -8.67 -16.41
C PRO A 34 -3.27 -7.29 -16.65
N LYS A 35 -4.59 -7.23 -16.77
CA LYS A 35 -5.29 -5.95 -16.85
C LYS A 35 -5.06 -5.21 -15.52
N LYS A 36 -4.84 -3.90 -15.61
CA LYS A 36 -4.77 -3.01 -14.45
C LYS A 36 -6.03 -3.18 -13.61
N GLN A 37 -5.87 -3.25 -12.30
CA GLN A 37 -7.00 -3.23 -11.39
C GLN A 37 -7.71 -1.87 -11.50
N SER A 38 -9.03 -1.87 -11.64
CA SER A 38 -9.82 -0.64 -11.66
C SER A 38 -10.13 -0.27 -10.21
N TRP A 39 -9.93 1.00 -9.88
CA TRP A 39 -10.11 1.53 -8.53
C TRP A 39 -11.05 2.72 -8.59
N LYS A 40 -11.93 2.82 -7.60
CA LYS A 40 -12.91 3.89 -7.43
C LYS A 40 -12.80 4.47 -6.03
N GLN A 41 -13.26 5.70 -5.91
CA GLN A 41 -13.48 6.32 -4.61
C GLN A 41 -14.41 5.44 -3.76
N GLY A 42 -14.06 5.28 -2.49
CA GLY A 42 -14.76 4.41 -1.55
C GLY A 42 -14.32 2.95 -1.57
N ASP A 43 -13.47 2.53 -2.52
CA ASP A 43 -12.95 1.15 -2.55
C ASP A 43 -12.15 0.86 -1.27
N ILE A 44 -12.50 -0.24 -0.63
CA ILE A 44 -11.80 -0.76 0.54
C ILE A 44 -10.91 -1.90 0.05
N PHE A 45 -9.64 -1.85 0.43
CA PHE A 45 -8.68 -2.88 0.10
C PHE A 45 -7.94 -3.40 1.32
N MET A 46 -7.50 -4.64 1.20
CA MET A 46 -6.72 -5.34 2.22
C MET A 46 -5.35 -5.67 1.65
N PHE A 47 -4.34 -5.57 2.51
CA PHE A 47 -2.97 -5.91 2.18
C PHE A 47 -2.33 -6.71 3.32
N PRO A 48 -1.50 -7.72 2.98
CA PRO A 48 -0.86 -8.57 3.97
C PRO A 48 0.22 -7.79 4.73
N LEU A 49 0.37 -8.12 6.00
CA LEU A 49 1.48 -7.72 6.86
C LEU A 49 2.27 -8.96 7.28
N GLN A 50 3.23 -8.77 8.18
CA GLN A 50 3.94 -9.87 8.82
C GLN A 50 3.00 -10.75 9.67
N GLU A 51 3.46 -11.96 9.99
CA GLU A 51 2.77 -12.91 10.89
C GLU A 51 1.35 -13.31 10.46
N ARG A 52 1.07 -13.31 9.15
CA ARG A 52 -0.26 -13.64 8.58
C ARG A 52 -1.36 -12.69 9.04
N THR A 53 -0.99 -11.47 9.37
CA THR A 53 -1.94 -10.40 9.66
C THR A 53 -2.19 -9.56 8.42
N PHE A 54 -3.25 -8.75 8.45
CA PHE A 54 -3.66 -7.90 7.34
C PHE A 54 -4.05 -6.52 7.86
N ALA A 55 -3.74 -5.49 7.10
CA ALA A 55 -4.28 -4.15 7.29
C ALA A 55 -5.30 -3.82 6.20
N VAL A 56 -6.13 -2.84 6.50
CA VAL A 56 -7.22 -2.40 5.64
C VAL A 56 -7.09 -0.90 5.41
N SER A 57 -7.41 -0.48 4.21
CA SER A 57 -7.38 0.92 3.80
C SER A 57 -8.54 1.22 2.85
N GLN A 58 -8.98 2.48 2.80
CA GLN A 58 -10.03 2.96 1.91
C GLN A 58 -9.47 4.02 0.96
N VAL A 59 -9.79 3.94 -0.33
CA VAL A 59 -9.50 4.98 -1.31
C VAL A 59 -10.43 6.15 -1.09
N LEU A 60 -9.87 7.30 -0.73
CA LEU A 60 -10.60 8.55 -0.52
C LEU A 60 -10.74 9.35 -1.81
N GLU A 61 -9.68 9.38 -2.60
CA GLU A 61 -9.60 10.10 -3.87
C GLU A 61 -8.63 9.35 -4.78
N LYS A 62 -8.90 9.31 -6.09
CA LYS A 62 -7.97 8.75 -7.07
C LYS A 62 -7.70 9.75 -8.18
N ASN A 63 -6.42 10.04 -8.37
CA ASN A 63 -5.89 10.83 -9.46
C ASN A 63 -5.15 9.94 -10.47
N THR A 64 -4.72 10.53 -11.58
CA THR A 64 -4.03 9.80 -12.66
C THR A 64 -2.77 9.09 -12.17
N TYR A 65 -2.03 9.72 -11.24
CA TYR A 65 -0.70 9.26 -10.82
C TYR A 65 -0.66 8.69 -9.39
N SER A 66 -1.61 9.07 -8.55
CA SER A 66 -1.68 8.64 -7.15
C SER A 66 -3.11 8.41 -6.70
N ALA A 67 -3.28 7.71 -5.59
CA ALA A 67 -4.54 7.71 -4.85
C ALA A 67 -4.31 8.03 -3.38
N PHE A 68 -5.21 8.83 -2.84
CA PHE A 68 -5.22 9.22 -1.45
C PHE A 68 -6.05 8.20 -0.66
N CYS A 69 -5.45 7.64 0.38
CA CYS A 69 -5.96 6.45 1.06
C CYS A 69 -6.01 6.68 2.57
N ALA A 70 -7.11 6.30 3.22
CA ALA A 70 -7.22 6.24 4.68
C ALA A 70 -6.85 4.85 5.18
N LEU A 71 -5.79 4.76 5.98
CA LEU A 71 -5.36 3.55 6.66
C LEU A 71 -6.11 3.40 7.99
N PHE A 72 -6.72 2.24 8.22
CA PHE A 72 -7.40 1.95 9.49
C PHE A 72 -6.41 1.48 10.56
N HIS A 73 -6.70 1.78 11.83
CA HIS A 73 -5.83 1.43 12.96
C HIS A 73 -5.79 -0.06 13.25
N LYS A 74 -6.88 -0.78 12.96
CA LYS A 74 -7.00 -2.18 13.32
C LYS A 74 -6.27 -3.08 12.33
N VAL A 75 -5.61 -4.10 12.87
CA VAL A 75 -4.97 -5.19 12.14
C VAL A 75 -5.78 -6.47 12.35
N TYR A 76 -5.86 -7.30 11.31
CA TYR A 76 -6.71 -8.48 11.25
C TYR A 76 -5.90 -9.77 11.10
N THR A 77 -6.29 -10.84 11.80
CA THR A 77 -5.72 -12.19 11.62
C THR A 77 -6.58 -13.07 10.70
N GLY A 78 -7.57 -12.48 10.01
CA GLY A 78 -8.55 -13.16 9.18
C GLY A 78 -9.43 -12.16 8.41
N SER A 79 -10.54 -12.62 7.84
CA SER A 79 -11.46 -11.75 7.09
C SER A 79 -12.15 -10.74 8.03
N PRO A 80 -12.06 -9.42 7.75
CA PRO A 80 -12.73 -8.39 8.55
C PRO A 80 -14.26 -8.52 8.51
N ASN A 81 -14.94 -8.12 9.59
CA ASN A 81 -16.39 -7.89 9.56
C ASN A 81 -16.64 -6.40 9.29
N PHE A 82 -16.91 -6.06 8.04
CA PHE A 82 -16.94 -4.67 7.57
C PHE A 82 -18.07 -3.81 8.15
N GLU A 83 -19.21 -4.38 8.57
CA GLU A 83 -20.36 -3.57 9.00
C GLU A 83 -20.13 -2.80 10.31
N ARG A 84 -19.47 -3.42 11.30
CA ARG A 84 -19.26 -2.76 12.61
C ARG A 84 -18.00 -1.91 12.67
N GLU A 85 -17.04 -2.20 11.81
CA GLU A 85 -15.68 -1.70 11.96
C GLU A 85 -15.45 -0.35 11.29
N PHE A 86 -16.19 -0.10 10.21
CA PHE A 86 -16.12 1.16 9.48
C PHE A 86 -16.96 2.26 10.14
N SER A 87 -17.92 1.90 11.00
CA SER A 87 -18.74 2.87 11.75
C SER A 87 -17.93 3.67 12.78
N ASN A 88 -16.85 3.09 13.33
CA ASN A 88 -16.10 3.70 14.44
C ASN A 88 -14.99 4.66 13.99
N LYS A 89 -14.83 4.91 12.67
CA LYS A 89 -13.88 5.88 12.07
C LYS A 89 -12.46 5.85 12.65
N GLN A 90 -11.94 4.69 13.05
CA GLN A 90 -10.60 4.58 13.64
C GLN A 90 -9.51 4.62 12.55
N ILE A 91 -9.26 5.82 12.02
CA ILE A 91 -8.22 6.09 11.04
C ILE A 91 -6.88 6.26 11.76
N LYS A 92 -5.87 5.54 11.30
CA LYS A 92 -4.48 5.65 11.76
C LYS A 92 -3.76 6.78 11.07
N ALA A 93 -3.88 6.85 9.75
CA ALA A 93 -3.20 7.80 8.88
C ALA A 93 -3.97 7.97 7.57
N VAL A 94 -3.69 9.07 6.88
CA VAL A 94 -4.09 9.27 5.49
C VAL A 94 -2.82 9.44 4.67
N VAL A 95 -2.70 8.75 3.53
CA VAL A 95 -1.46 8.70 2.77
C VAL A 95 -1.74 8.77 1.28
N SER A 96 -0.86 9.41 0.51
CA SER A 96 -0.88 9.36 -0.95
C SER A 96 0.02 8.23 -1.45
N ILE A 97 -0.49 7.37 -2.32
CA ILE A 97 0.22 6.20 -2.85
C ILE A 97 0.25 6.27 -4.36
N LEU A 98 1.36 5.89 -4.98
CA LEU A 98 1.44 5.79 -6.44
C LEU A 98 0.39 4.81 -6.99
N SER A 99 -0.32 5.24 -8.03
CA SER A 99 -1.37 4.44 -8.67
C SER A 99 -0.86 3.11 -9.24
N GLU A 100 0.43 3.01 -9.58
CA GLU A 100 1.04 1.77 -10.04
C GLU A 100 1.04 0.67 -8.95
N ASN A 101 1.18 1.04 -7.67
CA ASN A 101 1.16 0.09 -6.56
C ASN A 101 -0.25 -0.47 -6.33
N LEU A 102 -1.28 0.35 -6.62
CA LEU A 102 -2.67 -0.07 -6.63
C LEU A 102 -2.98 -0.98 -7.85
N ASP A 103 -2.47 -0.62 -9.02
CA ASP A 103 -2.78 -1.31 -10.28
C ASP A 103 -2.15 -2.73 -10.38
N ASN A 104 -1.08 -3.00 -9.63
CA ASN A 104 -0.25 -4.21 -9.73
C ASN A 104 -0.76 -5.43 -8.93
N HIS A 105 -2.04 -5.47 -8.56
CA HIS A 105 -2.69 -6.57 -7.81
C HIS A 105 -2.02 -6.91 -6.46
N VAL A 106 -1.16 -6.03 -5.95
CA VAL A 106 -0.57 -6.14 -4.59
C VAL A 106 -1.67 -6.07 -3.54
N TYR A 107 -2.72 -5.28 -3.83
CA TYR A 107 -3.84 -5.06 -2.95
C TYR A 107 -5.11 -5.67 -3.52
N LYS A 108 -5.85 -6.35 -2.66
CA LYS A 108 -7.14 -6.93 -3.02
C LYS A 108 -8.25 -5.98 -2.58
N VAL A 109 -9.04 -5.48 -3.53
CA VAL A 109 -10.32 -4.82 -3.21
C VAL A 109 -11.26 -5.85 -2.62
N ILE A 110 -11.84 -5.52 -1.47
CA ILE A 110 -12.73 -6.41 -0.70
C ILE A 110 -14.16 -5.88 -0.57
N ASP A 111 -14.35 -4.57 -0.66
CA ASP A 111 -15.65 -3.91 -0.55
C ASP A 111 -15.59 -2.49 -1.13
N ASN A 112 -16.73 -1.81 -1.26
CA ASN A 112 -16.84 -0.39 -1.58
C ASN A 112 -17.90 0.26 -0.69
N LYS A 113 -17.53 1.34 0.00
CA LYS A 113 -18.40 2.04 0.97
C LYS A 113 -18.26 3.55 0.85
N ASP A 114 -19.23 4.26 1.42
CA ASP A 114 -19.15 5.70 1.63
C ASP A 114 -17.87 6.09 2.37
N LEU A 115 -17.37 7.28 2.06
CA LEU A 115 -16.12 7.76 2.61
C LEU A 115 -16.21 7.93 4.12
N VAL A 116 -15.24 7.35 4.83
CA VAL A 116 -15.14 7.51 6.30
C VAL A 116 -14.79 8.97 6.66
N ILE A 117 -13.99 9.63 5.82
CA ILE A 117 -13.64 11.05 5.92
C ILE A 117 -13.83 11.75 4.58
N SER A 118 -14.32 12.99 4.62
CA SER A 118 -14.34 13.85 3.44
C SER A 118 -12.98 14.52 3.31
N VAL A 119 -12.41 14.46 2.11
CA VAL A 119 -11.22 15.25 1.77
C VAL A 119 -11.76 16.49 1.05
N PRO A 120 -11.64 17.70 1.61
CA PRO A 120 -12.06 18.92 0.92
C PRO A 120 -11.22 19.13 -0.34
N ASP A 121 -11.89 19.61 -1.39
CA ASP A 121 -11.23 20.09 -2.60
C ASP A 121 -10.42 21.34 -2.25
N THR A 122 -9.11 21.27 -2.44
CA THR A 122 -8.21 22.42 -2.26
C THR A 122 -7.64 22.83 -3.61
N GLU A 123 -7.84 24.11 -3.97
CA GLU A 123 -7.16 24.71 -5.13
C GLU A 123 -5.69 25.06 -4.83
N GLU A 124 -5.30 25.05 -3.55
CA GLU A 124 -3.94 25.33 -3.07
C GLU A 124 -3.10 24.06 -2.86
N TYR A 125 -1.79 24.26 -2.85
CA TYR A 125 -0.77 23.23 -2.62
C TYR A 125 -1.00 22.51 -1.28
N ASP A 126 -1.27 21.21 -1.36
CA ASP A 126 -1.50 20.36 -0.19
C ASP A 126 -0.35 19.35 -0.07
N GLU A 127 0.56 19.58 0.89
CA GLU A 127 1.71 18.71 1.16
C GLU A 127 1.33 17.24 1.26
N LEU A 128 0.13 16.96 1.80
CA LEU A 128 -0.39 15.61 1.98
C LEU A 128 -0.66 14.87 0.66
N ARG A 129 -0.99 15.62 -0.40
CA ARG A 129 -1.27 15.07 -1.74
C ARG A 129 0.01 14.90 -2.56
N TYR A 130 1.04 15.73 -2.30
CA TYR A 130 2.29 15.74 -3.04
C TYR A 130 3.30 14.70 -2.54
N GLY A 131 3.33 14.40 -1.23
CA GLY A 131 4.09 13.29 -0.65
C GLY A 131 3.54 11.95 -1.12
N THR A 132 3.95 11.47 -2.30
CA THR A 132 3.46 10.20 -2.84
C THR A 132 4.43 9.07 -2.50
N HIS A 133 3.91 8.04 -1.85
CA HIS A 133 4.71 6.92 -1.36
C HIS A 133 4.48 5.64 -2.17
N ASN A 134 5.41 4.70 -2.02
CA ASN A 134 5.29 3.35 -2.55
C ASN A 134 4.47 2.46 -1.60
N SER A 135 4.27 1.20 -1.97
CA SER A 135 3.49 0.24 -1.18
C SER A 135 4.10 -0.12 0.17
N SER A 136 5.42 -0.11 0.30
CA SER A 136 6.08 -0.48 1.56
C SER A 136 5.77 0.51 2.68
N PHE A 137 5.55 1.78 2.34
CA PHE A 137 5.18 2.81 3.31
C PHE A 137 3.85 2.51 4.03
N LEU A 138 2.85 1.96 3.32
CA LEU A 138 1.60 1.53 3.95
C LEU A 138 1.83 0.39 4.96
N GLU A 139 2.70 -0.56 4.63
CA GLU A 139 3.02 -1.70 5.49
C GLU A 139 3.75 -1.24 6.75
N GLU A 140 4.74 -0.36 6.59
CA GLU A 140 5.48 0.26 7.70
C GLU A 140 4.55 1.06 8.62
N LEU A 141 3.69 1.90 8.04
CA LEU A 141 2.69 2.64 8.80
C LEU A 141 1.71 1.71 9.51
N ALA A 142 1.25 0.65 8.87
CA ALA A 142 0.35 -0.32 9.50
C ALA A 142 1.01 -1.01 10.69
N GLN A 143 2.29 -1.39 10.58
CA GLN A 143 3.05 -2.10 11.61
C GLN A 143 3.58 -1.19 12.73
N SER A 144 3.67 0.13 12.51
CA SER A 144 4.15 1.06 13.53
C SER A 144 3.28 1.01 14.80
N SER A 145 3.86 0.56 15.92
CA SER A 145 3.18 0.45 17.20
C SER A 145 3.12 1.82 17.89
N ASN A 146 2.12 2.63 17.54
CA ASN A 146 1.82 3.96 18.10
C ASN A 146 2.95 5.01 18.02
N TYR A 147 2.74 6.02 17.16
CA TYR A 147 3.32 7.35 17.37
C TYR A 147 2.84 7.88 18.73
N LYS A 148 3.71 7.85 19.75
CA LYS A 148 3.47 8.60 20.98
C LYS A 148 3.48 10.08 20.65
N LYS A 149 2.42 10.79 21.05
CA LYS A 149 2.45 12.24 21.21
C LYS A 149 3.64 12.60 22.11
N GLN A 150 4.43 13.54 21.60
CA GLN A 150 5.17 14.55 22.35
C GLN A 150 6.47 14.10 23.04
N GLY A 151 7.57 14.72 22.62
CA GLY A 151 8.83 14.77 23.35
C GLY A 151 10.01 14.17 22.58
N ASP A 152 10.80 15.06 22.00
CA ASP A 152 12.21 14.92 21.63
C ASP A 152 12.61 14.26 20.30
N CYS A 153 13.34 15.09 19.54
CA CYS A 153 14.15 14.85 18.33
C CYS A 153 13.45 14.13 17.19
N VAL A 154 12.95 14.91 16.25
CA VAL A 154 12.11 14.48 15.14
C VAL A 154 12.85 14.75 13.83
N SER A 155 13.10 13.70 13.04
CA SER A 155 13.60 13.78 11.66
C SER A 155 12.50 14.28 10.72
N ASP A 156 12.89 14.92 9.62
CA ASP A 156 11.99 15.64 8.68
C ASP A 156 10.76 14.82 8.21
N GLU A 157 10.88 13.50 8.06
CA GLU A 157 9.78 12.58 7.68
C GLU A 157 8.63 12.52 8.68
N VAL A 158 8.86 12.92 9.94
CA VAL A 158 7.87 12.86 11.01
C VAL A 158 7.10 14.18 11.15
N GLU A 159 7.62 15.31 10.64
CA GLU A 159 6.86 16.56 10.58
C GLU A 159 5.66 16.44 9.62
N GLU A 160 5.84 15.73 8.51
CA GLU A 160 4.80 15.48 7.49
C GLU A 160 3.64 14.64 8.07
N ILE A 161 3.94 13.66 8.92
CA ILE A 161 2.96 12.80 9.61
C ILE A 161 2.21 13.55 10.73
N ILE A 162 2.85 14.53 11.38
CA ILE A 162 2.20 15.41 12.37
C ILE A 162 1.22 16.37 11.68
N SER A 163 1.51 16.82 10.46
CA SER A 163 0.60 17.62 9.64
C SER A 163 -0.69 16.84 9.32
N LEU A 164 -0.56 15.57 8.95
CA LEU A 164 -1.68 14.63 8.73
C LEU A 164 -2.59 14.48 9.96
N GLN A 165 -2.03 14.40 11.17
CA GLN A 165 -2.81 14.27 12.40
C GLN A 165 -3.49 15.59 12.84
N LYS A 166 -2.88 16.75 12.56
CA LYS A 166 -3.52 18.06 12.78
C LYS A 166 -4.74 18.23 11.88
N TYR A 167 -4.63 17.77 10.63
CA TYR A 167 -5.72 17.83 9.68
C TYR A 167 -6.94 17.00 10.13
N ILE A 168 -6.73 15.76 10.55
CA ILE A 168 -7.80 14.86 11.03
C ILE A 168 -8.52 15.44 12.27
N LYS A 169 -7.80 16.12 13.17
CA LYS A 169 -8.40 16.75 14.37
C LYS A 169 -9.19 18.02 14.11
N THR A 170 -9.00 18.66 12.96
CA THR A 170 -9.72 19.90 12.63
C THR A 170 -11.07 19.58 11.96
N GLN A 171 -11.28 18.32 11.55
CA GLN A 171 -12.43 17.84 10.76
C GLN A 171 -13.38 16.90 11.55
N LEU A 172 -13.10 16.64 12.84
CA LEU A 172 -13.95 15.89 13.79
C LEU A 172 -14.47 16.83 14.87
#